data_AF-A0A4R1MEY8-F1
#
_entry.id   AF-A0A4R1MEY8-F1
#
_cell.length_a   1.000
_cell.length_b   1.000
_cell.length_c   1.000
_cell.angle_alpha   90.00
_cell.angle_beta   90.00
_cell.angle_gamma   90.00
#
_symmetry.space_group_name_H-M   'P 1'
#
loop_
_entity.id
_entity.type
_entity.pdbx_description
1 polymer ?
#
loop_
_entity_poly.entity_id
_entity_poly.type
_entity_poly.pdbx_seq_one_letter_code
_entity_poly.pdbx_strand_id
1 'polypeptide(L)'
;MSESSSLQRALKNAAGGVVLSLIFAGCATWTAPTSIDDAPLRERAVSATKQDARVSVAVLGPDDSKRMFGADINKTNIQPLWIEVENRTSQALWLLHSGTDPDYFSPLEVAWSMHTLLGGATNASIDSHLDKLGFRNPIPPGETRAGFLFTNPDRQIKLVNVDLFGSKTLIPFSLFLPVPGDAADPRFALAPFQYPEIVFTDYHDLASLRAALERMPCCATDEHGTTEADPLNVIVVGTLGDIGAAMVRRSYRRDMRENDLSQWVFGRRPDVVLRKEAQAGAPSTSLRAWLAPIRFNGDAVYLGQVGRPVGGRFAHRHTAGDALHGDVDEARNFLIQDLMYSGGLDKLGFVYGVGPSSQVHPRTTLNGTPYYTDGLRAVMFFATRPLSFTNVQILDWVPYLEQRESAARKENGNAGK
;
A
#
# COMPACT_ATOMS: atom_id res chain seq x y z
N MET A 1 -59.41 42.53 -11.06
CA MET A 1 -58.59 41.30 -11.17
C MET A 1 -57.35 41.47 -12.07
N SER A 2 -56.73 42.65 -12.16
CA SER A 2 -55.55 42.87 -13.05
C SER A 2 -54.24 43.17 -12.30
N GLU A 3 -54.29 43.76 -11.10
CA GLU A 3 -53.07 44.13 -10.35
C GLU A 3 -52.34 42.95 -9.69
N SER A 4 -53.01 41.82 -9.45
CA SER A 4 -52.39 40.67 -8.80
C SER A 4 -51.37 39.92 -9.68
N SER A 5 -51.44 40.06 -11.01
CA SER A 5 -50.60 39.27 -11.92
C SER A 5 -49.24 39.93 -12.21
N SER A 6 -49.17 41.27 -12.18
CA SER A 6 -47.94 42.03 -12.38
C SER A 6 -47.00 41.88 -11.18
N LEU A 7 -47.54 41.93 -9.96
CA LEU A 7 -46.78 41.75 -8.72
C LEU A 7 -46.17 40.34 -8.62
N GLN A 8 -46.92 39.30 -9.00
CA GLN A 8 -46.43 37.92 -9.02
C GLN A 8 -45.32 37.67 -10.05
N ARG A 9 -45.36 38.36 -11.20
CA ARG A 9 -44.30 38.29 -12.22
C ARG A 9 -43.02 39.01 -11.76
N ALA A 10 -43.17 40.18 -11.14
CA ALA A 10 -42.05 40.92 -10.56
C ALA A 10 -41.37 40.13 -9.43
N LEU A 11 -42.15 39.49 -8.54
CA LEU A 11 -41.63 38.63 -7.48
C LEU A 11 -40.94 37.37 -8.00
N LYS A 12 -41.46 36.73 -9.07
CA LYS A 12 -40.78 35.58 -9.72
C LYS A 12 -39.48 35.97 -10.40
N ASN A 13 -39.43 37.13 -11.06
CA ASN A 13 -38.21 37.62 -11.70
C ASN A 13 -37.17 38.08 -10.65
N ALA A 14 -37.61 38.70 -9.55
CA ALA A 14 -36.76 39.06 -8.43
C ALA A 14 -36.23 37.81 -7.69
N ALA A 15 -37.09 36.81 -7.46
CA ALA A 15 -36.67 35.53 -6.87
C ALA A 15 -35.72 34.76 -7.79
N GLY A 16 -35.98 34.73 -9.11
CA GLY A 16 -35.07 34.16 -10.10
C GLY A 16 -33.74 34.88 -10.16
N GLY A 17 -33.73 36.22 -10.08
CA GLY A 17 -32.53 37.04 -9.99
C GLY A 17 -31.73 36.80 -8.71
N VAL A 18 -32.39 36.71 -7.55
CA VAL A 18 -31.75 36.44 -6.25
C VAL A 18 -31.19 35.02 -6.19
N VAL A 19 -31.89 34.02 -6.76
CA VAL A 19 -31.36 32.64 -6.88
C VAL A 19 -30.16 32.59 -7.83
N LEU A 20 -30.20 33.31 -8.95
CA LEU A 20 -29.06 33.40 -9.87
C LEU A 20 -27.86 34.11 -9.22
N SER A 21 -28.08 35.18 -8.44
CA SER A 21 -27.03 35.88 -7.69
C SER A 21 -26.47 35.05 -6.52
N LEU A 22 -27.29 34.24 -5.85
CA LEU A 22 -26.82 33.30 -4.81
C LEU A 22 -25.99 32.15 -5.39
N ILE A 23 -26.26 31.75 -6.64
CA ILE A 23 -25.42 30.77 -7.37
C ILE A 23 -24.03 31.37 -7.71
N PHE A 24 -23.92 32.68 -7.92
CA PHE A 24 -22.63 33.35 -8.15
C PHE A 24 -21.85 33.69 -6.86
N ALA A 25 -22.50 33.76 -5.70
CA ALA A 25 -21.86 34.12 -4.43
C ALA A 25 -21.17 32.94 -3.71
N GLY A 26 -21.35 31.70 -4.19
CA GLY A 26 -20.85 30.49 -3.53
C GLY A 26 -19.49 29.96 -4.01
N CYS A 27 -18.88 30.55 -5.04
CA CYS A 27 -17.55 30.15 -5.48
C CYS A 27 -16.50 30.77 -4.56
N ALA A 28 -16.02 30.01 -3.58
CA ALA A 28 -14.76 30.34 -2.94
C ALA A 28 -13.68 30.40 -4.04
N THR A 29 -13.30 31.61 -4.45
CA THR A 29 -12.28 31.83 -5.46
C THR A 29 -10.95 31.33 -4.91
N TRP A 30 -10.40 30.29 -5.52
CA TRP A 30 -9.05 29.85 -5.21
C TRP A 30 -8.09 31.03 -5.35
N THR A 31 -7.23 31.20 -4.35
CA THR A 31 -6.19 32.22 -4.35
C THR A 31 -4.84 31.53 -4.25
N ALA A 32 -3.94 31.89 -5.16
CA ALA A 32 -2.57 31.39 -5.12
C ALA A 32 -1.92 31.82 -3.79
N PRO A 33 -1.28 30.91 -3.05
CA PRO A 33 -0.51 31.28 -1.88
C PRO A 33 0.55 32.35 -2.23
N THR A 34 0.61 33.41 -1.43
CA THR A 34 1.53 34.54 -1.64
C THR A 34 2.99 34.18 -1.37
N SER A 35 3.24 33.17 -0.55
CA SER A 35 4.56 32.59 -0.33
C SER A 35 4.44 31.10 -0.02
N ILE A 36 5.43 30.34 -0.48
CA ILE A 36 5.59 28.92 -0.21
C ILE A 36 6.65 28.82 0.88
N ASP A 37 6.22 28.63 2.13
CA ASP A 37 7.12 28.46 3.28
C ASP A 37 7.27 26.97 3.59
N ASP A 38 8.38 26.35 3.23
CA ASP A 38 8.60 24.93 3.55
C ASP A 38 9.27 24.71 4.92
N ALA A 39 9.55 25.76 5.70
CA ALA A 39 10.25 25.63 6.99
C ALA A 39 9.53 24.69 7.99
N PRO A 40 8.18 24.76 8.16
CA PRO A 40 7.48 23.83 9.04
C PRO A 40 7.53 22.38 8.55
N LEU A 41 7.64 22.16 7.23
CA LEU A 41 7.78 20.82 6.64
C LEU A 41 9.18 20.27 6.88
N ARG A 42 10.20 21.12 6.71
CA ARG A 42 11.62 20.80 6.99
C ARG A 42 11.85 20.42 8.44
N GLU A 43 11.27 21.18 9.37
CA GLU A 43 11.44 20.95 10.81
C GLU A 43 10.97 19.55 11.24
N ARG A 44 9.87 19.06 10.66
CA ARG A 44 9.29 17.74 10.96
C ARG A 44 9.65 16.64 9.95
N ALA A 45 10.53 16.92 9.01
CA ALA A 45 10.90 15.96 7.99
C ALA A 45 11.75 14.83 8.57
N VAL A 46 11.48 13.60 8.14
CA VAL A 46 12.35 12.46 8.46
C VAL A 46 13.46 12.43 7.43
N SER A 47 14.71 12.44 7.91
CA SER A 47 15.91 12.43 7.09
C SER A 47 16.61 11.07 7.10
N ALA A 48 17.22 10.69 5.99
CA ALA A 48 18.19 9.59 5.94
C ALA A 48 19.33 9.91 4.96
N THR A 49 20.51 9.35 5.21
CA THR A 49 21.70 9.51 4.35
C THR A 49 22.26 8.16 3.98
N LYS A 50 22.53 7.94 2.69
CA LYS A 50 23.18 6.75 2.14
C LYS A 50 24.01 7.15 0.92
N GLN A 51 25.20 6.56 0.77
CA GLN A 51 26.05 6.71 -0.43
C GLN A 51 26.16 8.17 -0.92
N ASP A 52 26.50 9.10 -0.01
CA ASP A 52 26.63 10.54 -0.27
C ASP A 52 25.38 11.24 -0.82
N ALA A 53 24.20 10.63 -0.69
CA ALA A 53 22.91 11.28 -0.89
C ALA A 53 22.17 11.38 0.44
N ARG A 54 21.56 12.54 0.71
CA ARG A 54 20.64 12.74 1.83
C ARG A 54 19.25 13.04 1.30
N VAL A 55 18.25 12.39 1.88
CA VAL A 55 16.83 12.60 1.57
C VAL A 55 16.13 13.07 2.84
N SER A 56 15.22 14.04 2.69
CA SER A 56 14.35 14.55 3.76
C SER A 56 12.92 14.54 3.24
N VAL A 57 11.98 13.94 3.98
CA VAL A 57 10.60 13.81 3.53
C VAL A 57 9.61 14.15 4.64
N ALA A 58 8.54 14.86 4.29
CA ALA A 58 7.42 15.16 5.19
C ALA A 58 6.07 14.95 4.48
N VAL A 59 5.11 14.34 5.18
CA VAL A 59 3.71 14.21 4.73
C VAL A 59 2.96 15.50 5.03
N LEU A 60 2.26 16.09 4.06
CA LEU A 60 1.49 17.32 4.27
C LEU A 60 0.15 17.04 4.96
N GLY A 61 -0.15 17.82 6.00
CA GLY A 61 -1.48 17.86 6.61
C GLY A 61 -2.44 18.82 5.90
N PRO A 62 -3.71 18.89 6.30
CA PRO A 62 -4.72 19.76 5.70
C PRO A 62 -4.32 21.24 5.66
N ASP A 63 -3.69 21.75 6.73
CA ASP A 63 -3.28 23.15 6.81
C ASP A 63 -2.03 23.43 5.98
N ASP A 64 -1.11 22.48 5.86
CA ASP A 64 0.00 22.57 4.90
C ASP A 64 -0.54 22.61 3.48
N SER A 65 -1.51 21.77 3.14
CA SER A 65 -2.09 21.74 1.79
C SER A 65 -2.73 23.08 1.42
N LYS A 66 -3.52 23.68 2.31
CA LYS A 66 -4.08 25.03 2.06
C LYS A 66 -2.98 26.06 1.89
N ARG A 67 -1.95 26.02 2.73
CA ARG A 67 -0.84 26.97 2.72
C ARG A 67 0.05 26.84 1.49
N MET A 68 0.29 25.61 1.01
CA MET A 68 1.18 25.35 -0.12
C MET A 68 0.46 25.37 -1.47
N PHE A 69 -0.81 24.95 -1.51
CA PHE A 69 -1.55 24.75 -2.76
C PHE A 69 -2.80 25.63 -2.89
N GLY A 70 -3.17 26.39 -1.86
CA GLY A 70 -4.38 27.22 -1.84
C GLY A 70 -5.68 26.42 -1.64
N ALA A 71 -5.59 25.11 -1.42
CA ALA A 71 -6.73 24.24 -1.14
C ALA A 71 -6.32 23.01 -0.30
N ASP A 72 -7.30 22.45 0.38
CA ASP A 72 -7.13 21.19 1.12
C ASP A 72 -7.28 19.99 0.18
N ILE A 73 -6.19 19.64 -0.51
CA ILE A 73 -6.14 18.49 -1.43
C ILE A 73 -6.30 17.15 -0.69
N ASN A 74 -6.06 17.10 0.63
CA ASN A 74 -6.25 15.86 1.40
C ASN A 74 -7.71 15.38 1.35
N LYS A 75 -8.68 16.28 1.15
CA LYS A 75 -10.10 15.95 1.01
C LYS A 75 -10.45 15.16 -0.25
N THR A 76 -9.59 15.16 -1.27
CA THR A 76 -9.79 14.39 -2.50
C THR A 76 -9.10 13.02 -2.46
N ASN A 77 -8.76 12.53 -1.28
CA ASN A 77 -8.06 11.26 -1.06
C ASN A 77 -6.67 11.24 -1.72
N ILE A 78 -5.98 12.39 -1.69
CA ILE A 78 -4.60 12.57 -2.17
C ILE A 78 -3.76 13.01 -0.97
N GLN A 79 -2.59 12.42 -0.78
CA GLN A 79 -1.67 12.76 0.30
C GLN A 79 -0.37 13.31 -0.30
N PRO A 80 -0.16 14.64 -0.25
CA PRO A 80 1.05 15.26 -0.75
C PRO A 80 2.25 14.96 0.15
N LEU A 81 3.42 14.80 -0.47
CA LEU A 81 4.71 14.64 0.17
C LEU A 81 5.61 15.78 -0.26
N TRP A 82 6.25 16.45 0.69
CA TRP A 82 7.41 17.30 0.43
C TRP A 82 8.66 16.44 0.49
N ILE A 83 9.47 16.49 -0.56
CA ILE A 83 10.71 15.74 -0.68
C ILE A 83 11.84 16.71 -1.00
N GLU A 84 12.92 16.62 -0.24
CA GLU A 84 14.18 17.25 -0.54
C GLU A 84 15.28 16.18 -0.69
N VAL A 85 16.10 16.34 -1.72
CA VAL A 85 17.24 15.49 -2.01
C VAL A 85 18.47 16.38 -2.13
N GLU A 86 19.44 16.14 -1.24
CA GLU A 86 20.79 16.70 -1.29
C GLU A 86 21.72 15.65 -1.92
N ASN A 87 22.24 15.97 -3.11
CA ASN A 87 23.13 15.09 -3.85
C ASN A 87 24.58 15.51 -3.66
N ARG A 88 25.33 14.83 -2.78
CA ARG A 88 26.77 15.05 -2.61
C ARG A 88 27.62 14.07 -3.42
N THR A 89 27.01 13.29 -4.30
CA THR A 89 27.72 12.38 -5.20
C THR A 89 28.36 13.16 -6.36
N SER A 90 29.24 12.50 -7.11
CA SER A 90 29.89 13.08 -8.30
C SER A 90 29.04 12.98 -9.57
N GLN A 91 27.80 12.48 -9.50
CA GLN A 91 26.93 12.26 -10.66
C GLN A 91 25.52 12.82 -10.43
N ALA A 92 24.81 13.11 -11.52
CA ALA A 92 23.41 13.49 -11.42
C ALA A 92 22.58 12.29 -10.95
N LEU A 93 21.60 12.55 -10.10
CA LEU A 93 20.64 11.56 -9.63
C LEU A 93 19.23 11.88 -10.13
N TRP A 94 18.42 10.85 -10.33
CA TRP A 94 17.01 10.95 -10.67
C TRP A 94 16.19 10.29 -9.57
N LEU A 95 15.22 11.03 -9.04
CA LEU A 95 14.18 10.46 -8.19
C LEU A 95 13.18 9.67 -9.04
N LEU A 96 13.06 8.36 -8.80
CA LEU A 96 12.06 7.53 -9.48
C LEU A 96 10.69 7.64 -8.77
N HIS A 97 9.81 8.49 -9.29
CA HIS A 97 8.51 8.79 -8.64
C HIS A 97 7.65 7.54 -8.43
N SER A 98 7.63 6.61 -9.40
CA SER A 98 6.88 5.35 -9.31
C SER A 98 7.43 4.38 -8.25
N GLY A 99 8.66 4.58 -7.78
CA GLY A 99 9.21 3.85 -6.64
C GLY A 99 8.55 4.27 -5.32
N THR A 100 8.18 5.56 -5.19
CA THR A 100 7.47 6.12 -4.04
C THR A 100 6.01 5.66 -4.00
N ASP A 101 5.30 5.80 -5.12
CA ASP A 101 3.94 5.30 -5.30
C ASP A 101 3.72 4.93 -6.77
N PRO A 102 3.44 3.65 -7.12
CA PRO A 102 3.17 3.26 -8.50
C PRO A 102 1.96 3.96 -9.11
N ASP A 103 0.99 4.35 -8.28
CA ASP A 103 -0.27 5.01 -8.64
C ASP A 103 -0.26 6.48 -8.17
N TYR A 104 0.91 7.14 -8.22
CA TYR A 104 1.05 8.56 -7.87
C TYR A 104 0.26 9.45 -8.84
N PHE A 105 -0.17 10.61 -8.33
CA PHE A 105 -0.89 11.61 -9.11
C PHE A 105 0.07 12.63 -9.71
N SER A 106 -0.11 12.95 -10.99
CA SER A 106 0.66 14.04 -11.61
C SER A 106 0.20 15.40 -11.07
N PRO A 107 1.06 16.43 -10.99
CA PRO A 107 0.64 17.75 -10.50
C PRO A 107 -0.59 18.33 -11.22
N LEU A 108 -0.71 18.12 -12.53
CA LEU A 108 -1.83 18.60 -13.32
C LEU A 108 -3.12 17.79 -13.13
N GLU A 109 -3.01 16.49 -12.80
CA GLU A 109 -4.15 15.68 -12.40
C GLU A 109 -4.71 16.15 -11.05
N VAL A 110 -3.83 16.49 -10.11
CA VAL A 110 -4.23 17.10 -8.84
C VAL A 110 -4.86 18.47 -9.06
N ALA A 111 -4.25 19.31 -9.90
CA ALA A 111 -4.80 20.61 -10.28
C ALA A 111 -6.22 20.50 -10.85
N TRP A 112 -6.46 19.51 -11.72
CA TRP A 112 -7.78 19.26 -12.31
C TRP A 112 -8.87 19.01 -11.26
N SER A 113 -8.54 18.36 -10.14
CA SER A 113 -9.50 18.15 -9.03
C SER A 113 -10.01 19.45 -8.40
N MET A 114 -9.32 20.58 -8.65
CA MET A 114 -9.64 21.91 -8.14
C MET A 114 -10.30 22.80 -9.21
N HIS A 115 -10.47 22.31 -10.43
CA HIS A 115 -11.05 23.09 -11.52
C HIS A 115 -12.55 23.32 -11.33
N THR A 116 -13.01 24.46 -11.82
CA THR A 116 -14.45 24.78 -11.94
C THR A 116 -14.83 24.93 -13.41
N LEU A 117 -16.09 24.62 -13.76
CA LEU A 117 -16.57 24.57 -15.16
C LEU A 117 -16.39 25.91 -15.92
N LEU A 118 -16.43 27.04 -15.21
CA LEU A 118 -16.25 28.39 -15.77
C LEU A 118 -15.00 29.08 -15.22
N GLY A 119 -14.01 28.30 -14.74
CA GLY A 119 -12.84 28.79 -14.02
C GLY A 119 -11.73 29.40 -14.88
N GLY A 120 -11.75 29.23 -16.21
CA GLY A 120 -10.85 29.89 -17.19
C GLY A 120 -9.43 30.18 -16.69
N ALA A 121 -9.14 31.46 -16.42
CA ALA A 121 -7.84 31.93 -15.96
C ALA A 121 -7.43 31.42 -14.56
N THR A 122 -8.40 31.19 -13.67
CA THR A 122 -8.16 30.60 -12.35
C THR A 122 -7.68 29.16 -12.49
N ASN A 123 -8.34 28.34 -13.33
CA ASN A 123 -7.90 26.97 -13.59
C ASN A 123 -6.46 26.93 -14.14
N ALA A 124 -6.14 27.80 -15.10
CA ALA A 124 -4.77 27.92 -15.64
C ALA A 124 -3.75 28.37 -14.57
N SER A 125 -4.17 29.20 -13.61
CA SER A 125 -3.32 29.62 -12.49
C SER A 125 -3.06 28.48 -11.51
N ILE A 126 -4.06 27.64 -11.24
CA ILE A 126 -3.92 26.41 -10.45
C ILE A 126 -2.95 25.45 -11.14
N ASP A 127 -3.13 25.20 -12.43
CA ASP A 127 -2.26 24.32 -13.22
C ASP A 127 -0.80 24.78 -13.14
N SER A 128 -0.55 26.07 -13.37
CA SER A 128 0.79 26.65 -13.30
C SER A 128 1.40 26.56 -11.90
N HIS A 129 0.59 26.74 -10.85
CA HIS A 129 1.05 26.68 -9.46
C HIS A 129 1.47 25.27 -9.06
N LEU A 130 0.61 24.28 -9.30
CA LEU A 130 0.88 22.88 -8.97
C LEU A 130 2.04 22.31 -9.79
N ASP A 131 2.09 22.61 -11.09
CA ASP A 131 3.20 22.18 -11.96
C ASP A 131 4.54 22.73 -11.45
N LYS A 132 4.63 24.02 -11.07
CA LYS A 132 5.88 24.60 -10.55
C LYS A 132 6.35 23.95 -9.25
N LEU A 133 5.43 23.49 -8.41
CA LEU A 133 5.72 22.87 -7.12
C LEU A 133 6.16 21.41 -7.23
N GLY A 134 5.78 20.71 -8.30
CA GLY A 134 6.17 19.32 -8.51
C GLY A 134 7.70 19.12 -8.46
N PHE A 135 8.15 18.03 -7.85
CA PHE A 135 9.58 17.69 -7.80
C PHE A 135 10.16 17.56 -9.22
N ARG A 136 11.30 18.23 -9.48
CA ARG A 136 11.94 18.25 -10.80
C ARG A 136 13.26 17.50 -10.79
N ASN A 137 13.34 16.52 -11.70
CA ASN A 137 14.58 15.83 -12.05
C ASN A 137 15.33 16.56 -13.18
N PRO A 138 16.64 16.33 -13.33
CA PRO A 138 17.53 15.62 -12.40
C PRO A 138 17.92 16.46 -11.18
N ILE A 139 18.55 15.82 -10.19
CA ILE A 139 19.29 16.47 -9.10
C ILE A 139 20.79 16.48 -9.49
N PRO A 140 21.37 17.63 -9.89
CA PRO A 140 22.79 17.69 -10.28
C PRO A 140 23.76 17.37 -9.15
N PRO A 141 25.03 17.02 -9.46
CA PRO A 141 26.08 16.82 -8.45
C PRO A 141 26.28 18.07 -7.60
N GLY A 142 26.38 17.91 -6.28
CA GLY A 142 26.58 19.00 -5.33
C GLY A 142 25.36 19.89 -5.09
N GLU A 143 24.24 19.65 -5.77
CA GLU A 143 23.01 20.43 -5.64
C GLU A 143 22.01 19.79 -4.67
N THR A 144 21.11 20.63 -4.16
CA THR A 144 19.92 20.21 -3.42
C THR A 144 18.68 20.61 -4.21
N ARG A 145 17.74 19.68 -4.35
CA ARG A 145 16.44 19.92 -5.00
C ARG A 145 15.31 19.54 -4.05
N ALA A 146 14.30 20.38 -3.96
CA ALA A 146 13.09 20.11 -3.20
C ALA A 146 11.84 20.30 -4.07
N GLY A 147 10.77 19.61 -3.72
CA GLY A 147 9.48 19.73 -4.41
C GLY A 147 8.47 18.72 -3.88
N PHE A 148 7.32 18.66 -4.54
CA PHE A 148 6.18 17.86 -4.09
C PHE A 148 5.93 16.64 -4.98
N LEU A 149 5.57 15.52 -4.35
CA LEU A 149 4.95 14.37 -5.00
C LEU A 149 3.56 14.16 -4.39
N PHE A 150 2.59 13.75 -5.22
CA PHE A 150 1.22 13.52 -4.79
C PHE A 150 0.94 12.02 -4.79
N THR A 151 0.65 11.45 -3.63
CA THR A 151 0.55 10.00 -3.45
C THR A 151 -0.81 9.60 -2.91
N ASN A 152 -1.11 8.30 -2.93
CA ASN A 152 -2.28 7.77 -2.25
C ASN A 152 -2.11 7.86 -0.72
N PRO A 153 -3.19 8.06 0.03
CA PRO A 153 -3.12 8.29 1.46
C PRO A 153 -2.82 7.00 2.21
N ASP A 154 -1.95 7.13 3.22
CA ASP A 154 -1.83 6.15 4.29
C ASP A 154 -2.35 6.77 5.60
N ARG A 155 -2.71 5.90 6.55
CA ARG A 155 -3.21 6.28 7.89
C ARG A 155 -2.09 6.18 8.92
N GLN A 156 -2.04 7.13 9.86
CA GLN A 156 -1.10 7.26 10.98
C GLN A 156 0.37 7.42 10.61
N ILE A 157 0.93 6.44 9.92
CA ILE A 157 2.30 6.42 9.42
C ILE A 157 2.22 6.34 7.89
N LYS A 158 3.23 6.76 7.16
CA LYS A 158 3.35 6.49 5.73
C LYS A 158 4.73 5.93 5.48
N LEU A 159 4.79 4.76 4.86
CA LEU A 159 6.05 4.24 4.38
C LEU A 159 6.31 4.84 3.00
N VAL A 160 7.36 5.65 2.91
CA VAL A 160 7.80 6.29 1.67
C VAL A 160 9.09 5.64 1.22
N ASN A 161 9.03 5.06 0.03
CA ASN A 161 10.22 4.67 -0.71
C ASN A 161 10.76 5.88 -1.47
N VAL A 162 12.06 6.11 -1.41
CA VAL A 162 12.76 7.10 -2.26
C VAL A 162 13.86 6.34 -2.98
N ASP A 163 13.72 6.19 -4.29
CA ASP A 163 14.69 5.51 -5.13
C ASP A 163 15.45 6.55 -5.96
N LEU A 164 16.72 6.77 -5.63
CA LEU A 164 17.61 7.65 -6.40
C LEU A 164 18.42 6.82 -7.39
N PHE A 165 18.23 7.10 -8.68
CA PHE A 165 18.89 6.41 -9.78
C PHE A 165 20.00 7.27 -10.38
N GLY A 166 21.16 6.66 -10.62
CA GLY A 166 22.28 7.28 -11.33
C GLY A 166 22.90 6.29 -12.32
N SER A 167 24.04 6.67 -12.90
CA SER A 167 24.82 5.78 -13.76
C SER A 167 25.28 4.55 -12.99
N LYS A 168 24.69 3.39 -13.33
CA LYS A 168 24.97 2.07 -12.73
C LYS A 168 24.81 2.02 -11.20
N THR A 169 24.10 2.98 -10.61
CA THR A 169 23.84 3.01 -9.18
C THR A 169 22.37 3.23 -8.92
N LEU A 170 21.92 2.67 -7.81
CA LEU A 170 20.64 2.98 -7.24
C LEU A 170 20.76 3.01 -5.73
N ILE A 171 20.28 4.11 -5.14
CA ILE A 171 20.33 4.39 -3.71
C ILE A 171 18.89 4.35 -3.18
N PRO A 172 18.43 3.22 -2.61
CA PRO A 172 17.09 3.08 -2.08
C PRO A 172 16.99 3.54 -0.62
N PHE A 173 15.96 4.32 -0.31
CA PHE A 173 15.57 4.71 1.04
C PHE A 173 14.14 4.26 1.32
N SER A 174 13.89 3.92 2.59
CA SER A 174 12.56 3.56 3.10
C SER A 174 12.37 4.31 4.42
N LEU A 175 11.44 5.27 4.42
CA LEU A 175 11.22 6.20 5.51
C LEU A 175 9.81 6.01 6.08
N PHE A 176 9.69 5.95 7.40
CA PHE A 176 8.41 5.91 8.10
C PHE A 176 8.05 7.32 8.56
N LEU A 177 7.01 7.91 7.98
CA LEU A 177 6.62 9.30 8.19
C LEU A 177 5.32 9.37 8.99
N PRO A 178 5.22 10.19 10.05
CA PRO A 178 3.92 10.43 10.69
C PRO A 178 2.99 11.22 9.75
N VAL A 179 1.72 10.85 9.72
CA VAL A 179 0.65 11.55 8.97
C VAL A 179 0.02 12.60 9.89
N PRO A 180 0.19 13.91 9.62
CA PRO A 180 -0.32 14.95 10.50
C PRO A 180 -1.84 14.99 10.55
N GLY A 181 -2.38 15.25 11.75
CA GLY A 181 -3.82 15.46 11.96
C GLY A 181 -4.67 14.20 11.78
N ASP A 182 -4.06 13.03 11.54
CA ASP A 182 -4.80 11.77 11.44
C ASP A 182 -5.06 11.19 12.84
N ALA A 183 -6.17 11.61 13.44
CA ALA A 183 -6.73 10.97 14.62
C ALA A 183 -7.26 9.59 14.19
N ALA A 184 -6.44 8.55 14.33
CA ALA A 184 -6.88 7.20 14.04
C ALA A 184 -8.08 6.84 14.91
N ASP A 185 -9.05 6.14 14.32
CA ASP A 185 -9.97 5.33 15.10
C ASP A 185 -9.09 4.33 15.90
N PRO A 186 -9.14 4.35 17.25
CA PRO A 186 -8.32 3.46 18.07
C PRO A 186 -8.50 1.98 17.72
N ARG A 187 -9.64 1.59 17.14
CA ARG A 187 -9.92 0.21 16.68
C ARG A 187 -9.04 -0.24 15.51
N PHE A 188 -8.59 0.71 14.69
CA PHE A 188 -7.74 0.49 13.51
C PHE A 188 -6.35 1.11 13.67
N ALA A 189 -6.06 1.65 14.86
CA ALA A 189 -4.75 2.19 15.21
C ALA A 189 -3.75 1.04 15.33
N LEU A 190 -2.84 0.94 14.36
CA LEU A 190 -1.83 -0.11 14.31
C LEU A 190 -0.55 0.36 15.01
N ALA A 191 -0.51 0.25 16.34
CA ALA A 191 0.77 0.19 17.03
C ALA A 191 1.43 -1.16 16.70
N PRO A 192 2.66 -1.21 16.15
CA PRO A 192 3.33 -2.47 15.89
C PRO A 192 3.40 -3.28 17.19
N PHE A 193 2.85 -4.49 17.17
CA PHE A 193 2.94 -5.39 18.30
C PHE A 193 4.42 -5.73 18.57
N GLN A 194 4.82 -5.70 19.84
CA GLN A 194 6.19 -6.00 20.26
C GLN A 194 6.18 -7.10 21.31
N TYR A 195 6.94 -8.16 21.06
CA TYR A 195 7.30 -9.12 22.10
C TYR A 195 8.47 -8.59 22.92
N PRO A 196 8.56 -8.97 24.21
CA PRO A 196 9.82 -8.88 24.95
C PRO A 196 10.92 -9.68 24.23
N GLU A 197 12.15 -9.15 24.19
CA GLU A 197 13.28 -9.80 23.51
C GLU A 197 13.51 -11.25 23.93
N ILE A 198 13.26 -11.58 25.21
CA ILE A 198 13.44 -12.92 25.77
C ILE A 198 12.50 -13.99 25.17
N VAL A 199 11.43 -13.59 24.50
CA VAL A 199 10.44 -14.52 23.92
C VAL A 199 10.90 -15.03 22.54
N PHE A 200 11.81 -14.33 21.87
CA PHE A 200 12.24 -14.73 20.53
C PHE A 200 13.19 -15.92 20.56
N THR A 201 12.90 -16.90 19.71
CA THR A 201 13.89 -17.90 19.29
C THR A 201 14.46 -17.47 17.94
N ASP A 202 15.76 -17.18 17.87
CA ASP A 202 16.44 -16.83 16.62
C ASP A 202 17.07 -18.07 15.98
N TYR A 203 16.72 -18.33 14.72
CA TYR A 203 17.26 -19.43 13.94
C TYR A 203 18.35 -18.92 13.00
N HIS A 204 19.44 -19.67 12.88
CA HIS A 204 20.58 -19.29 12.04
C HIS A 204 20.81 -20.22 10.85
N ASP A 205 19.99 -21.27 10.71
CA ASP A 205 20.03 -22.19 9.60
C ASP A 205 18.63 -22.47 9.02
N LEU A 206 18.59 -22.73 7.72
CA LEU A 206 17.34 -22.90 6.97
C LEU A 206 16.57 -24.17 7.37
N ALA A 207 17.26 -25.22 7.83
CA ALA A 207 16.60 -26.48 8.18
C ALA A 207 15.84 -26.35 9.51
N SER A 208 16.46 -25.74 10.53
CA SER A 208 15.83 -25.45 11.81
C SER A 208 14.68 -24.45 11.67
N LEU A 209 14.87 -23.40 10.86
CA LEU A 209 13.79 -22.46 10.53
C LEU A 209 12.61 -23.19 9.89
N ARG A 210 12.84 -23.97 8.83
CA ARG A 210 11.79 -24.77 8.18
C ARG A 210 11.01 -25.61 9.19
N ALA A 211 11.72 -26.36 10.04
CA ALA A 211 11.08 -27.22 11.04
C ALA A 211 10.23 -26.44 12.04
N ALA A 212 10.62 -25.20 12.37
CA ALA A 212 9.82 -24.32 13.21
C ALA A 212 8.57 -23.80 12.49
N LEU A 213 8.71 -23.41 11.22
CA LEU A 213 7.60 -22.91 10.40
C LEU A 213 6.51 -23.97 10.17
N GLU A 214 6.90 -25.24 9.96
CA GLU A 214 5.97 -26.37 9.78
C GLU A 214 5.15 -26.69 11.04
N ARG A 215 5.61 -26.29 12.23
CA ARG A 215 4.90 -26.49 13.51
C ARG A 215 3.93 -25.36 13.86
N MET A 216 3.96 -24.24 13.14
CA MET A 216 3.04 -23.13 13.36
C MET A 216 1.60 -23.52 12.98
N PRO A 217 0.57 -22.89 13.59
CA PRO A 217 -0.83 -23.23 13.33
C PRO A 217 -1.19 -23.13 11.85
N CYS A 218 -2.08 -24.00 11.37
CA CYS A 218 -2.50 -24.04 9.97
C CYS A 218 -3.23 -22.78 9.52
N CYS A 219 -3.99 -22.22 10.45
CA CYS A 219 -5.14 -21.40 10.18
C CYS A 219 -5.30 -20.41 11.33
N ALA A 220 -5.88 -19.24 11.06
CA ALA A 220 -6.35 -18.40 12.16
C ALA A 220 -7.59 -19.03 12.80
N THR A 221 -8.05 -18.45 13.89
CA THR A 221 -9.26 -18.85 14.59
C THR A 221 -10.18 -17.66 14.83
N ASP A 222 -11.36 -17.94 15.39
CA ASP A 222 -12.11 -16.94 16.15
C ASP A 222 -11.35 -16.49 17.42
N GLU A 223 -11.89 -15.49 18.13
CA GLU A 223 -11.31 -14.95 19.37
C GLU A 223 -11.14 -16.00 20.47
N HIS A 224 -11.96 -17.05 20.47
CA HIS A 224 -11.95 -18.10 21.48
C HIS A 224 -11.04 -19.29 21.12
N GLY A 225 -10.46 -19.31 19.92
CA GLY A 225 -9.66 -20.43 19.44
C GLY A 225 -10.49 -21.68 19.10
N THR A 226 -11.81 -21.55 18.95
CA THR A 226 -12.73 -22.70 18.84
C THR A 226 -13.05 -23.07 17.40
N THR A 227 -13.07 -22.09 16.50
CA THR A 227 -13.42 -22.28 15.08
C THR A 227 -12.24 -21.90 14.21
N GLU A 228 -11.85 -22.77 13.28
CA GLU A 228 -10.84 -22.44 12.26
C GLU A 228 -11.37 -21.36 11.30
N ALA A 229 -10.46 -20.48 10.88
CA ALA A 229 -10.71 -19.34 10.01
C ALA A 229 -9.89 -19.45 8.71
N ASP A 230 -9.48 -18.32 8.13
CA ASP A 230 -8.74 -18.34 6.86
C ASP A 230 -7.35 -19.02 7.05
N PRO A 231 -6.84 -19.72 6.02
CA PRO A 231 -5.57 -20.44 6.11
C PRO A 231 -4.37 -19.51 6.21
N LEU A 232 -3.39 -19.87 7.05
CA LEU A 232 -2.10 -19.18 7.17
C LEU A 232 -1.16 -19.70 6.09
N ASN A 233 -1.32 -19.18 4.87
CA ASN A 233 -0.71 -19.67 3.64
C ASN A 233 0.56 -18.91 3.20
N VAL A 234 1.02 -17.92 3.98
CA VAL A 234 2.25 -17.16 3.71
C VAL A 234 3.07 -16.90 4.96
N ILE A 235 4.39 -16.87 4.80
CA ILE A 235 5.38 -16.48 5.79
C ILE A 235 6.29 -15.44 5.16
N VAL A 236 6.52 -14.35 5.88
CA VAL A 236 7.32 -13.20 5.44
C VAL A 236 8.48 -13.01 6.42
N VAL A 237 9.71 -12.99 5.92
CA VAL A 237 10.94 -12.86 6.71
C VAL A 237 11.71 -11.63 6.26
N GLY A 238 12.06 -10.74 7.18
CA GLY A 238 12.89 -9.57 6.88
C GLY A 238 12.61 -8.39 7.80
N THR A 239 13.30 -7.27 7.55
CA THR A 239 13.03 -6.02 8.25
C THR A 239 11.70 -5.41 7.78
N LEU A 240 11.02 -4.67 8.67
CA LEU A 240 9.78 -3.98 8.31
C LEU A 240 9.98 -2.99 7.15
N GLY A 241 11.16 -2.39 7.05
CA GLY A 241 11.54 -1.49 5.96
C GLY A 241 11.60 -2.21 4.61
N ASP A 242 12.31 -3.33 4.53
CA ASP A 242 12.47 -4.09 3.27
C ASP A 242 11.15 -4.73 2.82
N ILE A 243 10.42 -5.34 3.76
CA ILE A 243 9.09 -5.92 3.50
C ILE A 243 8.15 -4.82 2.99
N GLY A 244 8.04 -3.72 3.74
CA GLY A 244 7.12 -2.64 3.40
C GLY A 244 7.50 -1.97 2.07
N ALA A 245 8.80 -1.81 1.78
CA ALA A 245 9.26 -1.23 0.53
C ALA A 245 8.83 -2.07 -0.67
N ALA A 246 8.99 -3.39 -0.57
CA ALA A 246 8.56 -4.34 -1.59
C ALA A 246 7.03 -4.32 -1.82
N MET A 247 6.25 -4.24 -0.74
CA MET A 247 4.79 -4.16 -0.77
C MET A 247 4.30 -2.87 -1.44
N VAL A 248 4.85 -1.71 -1.06
CA VAL A 248 4.49 -0.39 -1.61
C VAL A 248 4.73 -0.33 -3.13
N ARG A 249 5.84 -0.89 -3.62
CA ARG A 249 6.16 -0.94 -5.06
C ARG A 249 5.17 -1.76 -5.89
N ARG A 250 4.31 -2.54 -5.23
CA ARG A 250 3.27 -3.37 -5.86
C ARG A 250 1.86 -2.91 -5.47
N SER A 251 1.73 -1.66 -5.03
CA SER A 251 0.48 -1.00 -4.66
C SER A 251 -0.27 -1.66 -3.50
N TYR A 252 0.44 -2.36 -2.61
CA TYR A 252 -0.14 -2.79 -1.34
C TYR A 252 -0.11 -1.61 -0.36
N ARG A 253 -1.28 -1.27 0.19
CA ARG A 253 -1.49 -0.16 1.12
C ARG A 253 -2.05 -0.67 2.43
N ARG A 254 -1.79 0.03 3.54
CA ARG A 254 -2.43 -0.30 4.81
C ARG A 254 -3.90 0.08 4.75
N ASP A 255 -4.77 -0.91 4.89
CA ASP A 255 -6.22 -0.75 4.87
C ASP A 255 -6.77 -1.88 5.73
N MET A 256 -6.97 -1.62 7.03
CA MET A 256 -7.60 -2.55 7.95
C MET A 256 -9.10 -2.26 8.02
N ARG A 257 -9.91 -3.31 7.92
CA ARG A 257 -11.38 -3.24 7.90
C ARG A 257 -11.97 -4.09 9.01
N GLU A 258 -13.25 -3.89 9.31
CA GLU A 258 -13.94 -4.58 10.43
C GLU A 258 -13.87 -6.12 10.31
N ASN A 259 -13.95 -6.67 9.10
CA ASN A 259 -13.87 -8.11 8.88
C ASN A 259 -12.48 -8.71 9.17
N ASP A 260 -11.42 -7.92 9.19
CA ASP A 260 -10.08 -8.41 9.52
C ASP A 260 -9.94 -8.64 11.03
N LEU A 261 -10.78 -7.98 11.84
CA LEU A 261 -10.75 -8.05 13.29
C LEU A 261 -11.28 -9.38 13.85
N SER A 262 -11.90 -10.21 13.01
CA SER A 262 -12.39 -11.55 13.37
C SER A 262 -11.32 -12.64 13.25
N GLN A 263 -10.16 -12.36 12.66
CA GLN A 263 -9.08 -13.32 12.48
C GLN A 263 -8.11 -13.25 13.68
N TRP A 264 -7.90 -14.37 14.36
CA TRP A 264 -7.02 -14.44 15.53
C TRP A 264 -5.89 -15.45 15.34
N VAL A 265 -4.67 -15.03 15.68
CA VAL A 265 -3.49 -15.89 15.76
C VAL A 265 -2.68 -15.45 16.96
N PHE A 266 -2.10 -16.39 17.70
CA PHE A 266 -1.35 -16.11 18.95
C PHE A 266 -2.17 -15.32 19.99
N GLY A 267 -3.50 -15.52 20.01
CA GLY A 267 -4.40 -14.85 20.95
C GLY A 267 -4.60 -13.36 20.66
N ARG A 268 -4.42 -12.92 19.42
CA ARG A 268 -4.56 -11.50 19.02
C ARG A 268 -4.97 -11.33 17.56
N ARG A 269 -5.50 -10.15 17.26
CA ARG A 269 -5.85 -9.66 15.91
C ARG A 269 -4.59 -9.43 15.04
N PRO A 270 -4.73 -9.25 13.72
CA PRO A 270 -3.60 -9.01 12.84
C PRO A 270 -2.80 -7.77 13.26
N ASP A 271 -1.47 -7.86 13.20
CA ASP A 271 -0.58 -6.72 13.48
C ASP A 271 -0.53 -5.75 12.31
N VAL A 272 -0.70 -6.28 11.10
CA VAL A 272 -0.69 -5.51 9.85
C VAL A 272 -1.73 -6.10 8.92
N VAL A 273 -2.48 -5.21 8.26
CA VAL A 273 -3.35 -5.57 7.15
C VAL A 273 -3.01 -4.70 5.94
N LEU A 274 -2.68 -5.35 4.84
CA LEU A 274 -2.40 -4.71 3.56
C LEU A 274 -3.45 -5.12 2.53
N ARG A 275 -3.87 -4.19 1.69
CA ARG A 275 -4.70 -4.48 0.52
C ARG A 275 -4.06 -3.89 -0.73
N LYS A 276 -4.09 -4.67 -1.79
CA LYS A 276 -3.71 -4.21 -3.13
C LYS A 276 -4.93 -3.67 -3.84
N GLU A 277 -4.87 -2.41 -4.23
CA GLU A 277 -5.85 -1.84 -5.17
C GLU A 277 -5.54 -2.34 -6.59
N ALA A 278 -6.52 -2.89 -7.29
CA ALA A 278 -6.43 -3.14 -8.72
C ALA A 278 -6.76 -1.86 -9.51
N GLN A 279 -6.37 -1.88 -10.78
CA GLN A 279 -6.84 -0.92 -11.78
C GLN A 279 -8.37 -0.73 -11.69
N ALA A 280 -8.81 0.53 -11.74
CA ALA A 280 -10.18 0.99 -11.45
C ALA A 280 -10.62 0.95 -9.98
N GLY A 281 -9.69 0.79 -9.02
CA GLY A 281 -9.94 0.98 -7.58
C GLY A 281 -10.73 -0.15 -6.92
N ALA A 282 -10.68 -1.38 -7.45
CA ALA A 282 -11.26 -2.56 -6.81
C ALA A 282 -10.20 -3.28 -5.98
N PRO A 283 -10.47 -3.69 -4.71
CA PRO A 283 -9.50 -4.48 -3.95
C PRO A 283 -9.29 -5.83 -4.65
N SER A 284 -8.03 -6.22 -4.82
CA SER A 284 -7.68 -7.42 -5.60
C SER A 284 -7.07 -8.54 -4.79
N THR A 285 -6.33 -8.19 -3.73
CA THR A 285 -5.66 -9.09 -2.81
C THR A 285 -5.58 -8.44 -1.44
N SER A 286 -5.86 -9.18 -0.37
CA SER A 286 -5.62 -8.78 1.01
C SER A 286 -4.55 -9.67 1.64
N LEU A 287 -3.75 -9.07 2.51
CA LEU A 287 -2.74 -9.74 3.34
C LEU A 287 -2.96 -9.34 4.79
N ARG A 288 -3.09 -10.33 5.67
CA ARG A 288 -3.07 -10.15 7.13
C ARG A 288 -1.84 -10.82 7.68
N ALA A 289 -1.14 -10.18 8.60
CA ALA A 289 0.12 -10.67 9.13
C ALA A 289 0.22 -10.52 10.65
N TRP A 290 0.83 -11.51 11.28
CA TRP A 290 1.11 -11.61 12.71
C TRP A 290 2.60 -11.87 12.92
N LEU A 291 3.27 -11.02 13.70
CA LEU A 291 4.62 -11.25 14.17
C LEU A 291 4.69 -12.56 14.97
N ALA A 292 5.48 -13.51 14.50
CA ALA A 292 5.74 -14.75 15.19
C ALA A 292 6.85 -14.54 16.25
N PRO A 293 6.85 -15.31 17.36
CA PRO A 293 7.88 -15.23 18.40
C PRO A 293 9.20 -15.94 17.97
N ILE A 294 9.56 -15.83 16.70
CA ILE A 294 10.81 -16.38 16.16
C ILE A 294 11.46 -15.36 15.22
N ARG A 295 12.76 -15.52 15.02
CA ARG A 295 13.57 -14.71 14.09
C ARG A 295 14.41 -15.61 13.19
N PHE A 296 14.91 -15.05 12.11
CA PHE A 296 15.94 -15.67 11.29
C PHE A 296 17.09 -14.69 11.09
N ASN A 297 18.25 -14.97 11.69
CA ASN A 297 19.41 -14.07 11.70
C ASN A 297 19.04 -12.64 12.17
N GLY A 298 18.21 -12.53 13.20
CA GLY A 298 17.71 -11.27 13.73
C GLY A 298 16.52 -10.67 12.98
N ASP A 299 16.21 -11.13 11.76
CA ASP A 299 15.05 -10.65 11.02
C ASP A 299 13.74 -11.17 11.59
N ALA A 300 12.72 -10.31 11.59
CA ALA A 300 11.39 -10.66 12.05
C ALA A 300 10.73 -11.67 11.09
N VAL A 301 10.00 -12.62 11.67
CA VAL A 301 9.17 -13.57 10.92
C VAL A 301 7.69 -13.25 11.16
N TYR A 302 6.96 -13.04 10.08
CA TYR A 302 5.51 -12.84 10.11
C TYR A 302 4.82 -14.06 9.52
N LEU A 303 3.83 -14.59 10.24
CA LEU A 303 2.89 -15.58 9.73
C LEU A 303 1.66 -14.85 9.21
N GLY A 304 1.15 -15.22 8.04
CA GLY A 304 0.09 -14.45 7.41
C GLY A 304 -0.90 -15.24 6.57
N GLN A 305 -1.99 -14.57 6.27
CA GLN A 305 -3.07 -15.00 5.39
C GLN A 305 -3.07 -14.10 4.18
N VAL A 306 -3.06 -14.67 2.98
CA VAL A 306 -3.35 -13.95 1.75
C VAL A 306 -4.60 -14.51 1.10
N GLY A 307 -5.48 -13.60 0.70
CA GLY A 307 -6.75 -13.92 0.11
C GLY A 307 -7.18 -12.90 -0.92
N ARG A 308 -8.28 -13.21 -1.63
CA ARG A 308 -8.90 -12.32 -2.60
C ARG A 308 -10.41 -12.31 -2.35
N PRO A 309 -11.12 -11.21 -2.61
CA PRO A 309 -12.57 -11.21 -2.54
C PRO A 309 -13.16 -11.95 -3.75
N VAL A 310 -14.27 -12.66 -3.55
CA VAL A 310 -15.11 -13.17 -4.64
C VAL A 310 -15.55 -12.02 -5.55
N GLY A 311 -15.54 -12.24 -6.86
CA GLY A 311 -15.91 -11.24 -7.87
C GLY A 311 -14.79 -10.27 -8.27
N GLY A 312 -13.71 -10.15 -7.49
CA GLY A 312 -12.51 -9.39 -7.85
C GLY A 312 -12.82 -7.99 -8.38
N ARG A 313 -12.43 -7.72 -9.64
CA ARG A 313 -12.63 -6.41 -10.31
C ARG A 313 -14.08 -6.09 -10.64
N PHE A 314 -14.96 -7.09 -10.60
CA PHE A 314 -16.40 -6.94 -10.86
C PHE A 314 -17.22 -6.86 -9.57
N ALA A 315 -16.59 -7.02 -8.41
CA ALA A 315 -17.25 -6.84 -7.13
C ALA A 315 -17.65 -5.38 -6.95
N HIS A 316 -18.90 -5.13 -6.53
CA HIS A 316 -19.36 -3.78 -6.25
C HIS A 316 -18.63 -3.20 -5.03
N ARG A 317 -18.14 -1.96 -5.13
CA ARG A 317 -17.34 -1.26 -4.10
C ARG A 317 -17.98 -1.21 -2.69
N HIS A 318 -19.28 -1.49 -2.58
CA HIS A 318 -20.07 -1.35 -1.36
C HIS A 318 -20.82 -2.61 -0.91
N THR A 319 -20.62 -3.76 -1.58
CA THR A 319 -21.22 -5.01 -1.09
C THR A 319 -20.43 -5.48 0.12
N ALA A 320 -21.02 -5.26 1.31
CA ALA A 320 -20.59 -5.85 2.55
C ALA A 320 -20.51 -7.38 2.41
N GLY A 321 -19.31 -7.93 2.62
CA GLY A 321 -19.04 -9.37 2.60
C GLY A 321 -17.87 -9.71 1.69
N ASP A 322 -16.63 -9.49 2.16
CA ASP A 322 -15.44 -10.06 1.52
C ASP A 322 -15.46 -11.59 1.70
N ALA A 323 -16.32 -12.28 0.96
CA ALA A 323 -16.24 -13.73 0.85
C ALA A 323 -14.86 -14.06 0.28
N LEU A 324 -14.11 -14.91 0.97
CA LEU A 324 -12.81 -15.37 0.52
C LEU A 324 -12.97 -16.17 -0.77
N HIS A 325 -12.21 -15.81 -1.81
CA HIS A 325 -12.14 -16.60 -3.03
C HIS A 325 -11.63 -18.00 -2.70
N GLY A 326 -12.35 -19.04 -3.16
CA GLY A 326 -12.09 -20.41 -2.73
C GLY A 326 -10.71 -20.96 -3.13
N ASP A 327 -10.11 -20.43 -4.20
CA ASP A 327 -8.71 -20.72 -4.56
C ASP A 327 -7.75 -19.78 -3.77
N VAL A 328 -7.33 -20.22 -2.60
CA VAL A 328 -6.40 -19.43 -1.76
C VAL A 328 -4.95 -19.54 -2.26
N ASP A 329 -4.63 -20.59 -3.02
CA ASP A 329 -3.29 -20.75 -3.60
C ASP A 329 -3.09 -19.80 -4.76
N GLU A 330 -4.13 -19.49 -5.53
CA GLU A 330 -4.10 -18.44 -6.55
C GLU A 330 -3.71 -17.09 -5.92
N ALA A 331 -4.31 -16.71 -4.80
CA ALA A 331 -3.98 -15.50 -4.06
C ALA A 331 -2.50 -15.48 -3.61
N ARG A 332 -2.03 -16.61 -3.04
CA ARG A 332 -0.63 -16.81 -2.64
C ARG A 332 0.32 -16.68 -3.81
N ASN A 333 0.00 -17.31 -4.94
CA ASN A 333 0.85 -17.31 -6.13
C ASN A 333 0.89 -15.94 -6.81
N PHE A 334 -0.21 -15.18 -6.79
CA PHE A 334 -0.21 -13.78 -7.25
C PHE A 334 0.64 -12.88 -6.36
N LEU A 335 0.57 -13.07 -5.04
CA LEU A 335 1.43 -12.35 -4.10
C LEU A 335 2.90 -12.64 -4.40
N ILE A 336 3.30 -13.92 -4.56
CA ILE A 336 4.67 -14.28 -4.94
C ILE A 336 5.10 -13.54 -6.21
N GLN A 337 4.27 -13.55 -7.26
CA GLN A 337 4.59 -12.84 -8.51
C GLN A 337 4.78 -11.34 -8.26
N ASP A 338 3.88 -10.71 -7.52
CA ASP A 338 4.03 -9.30 -7.16
C ASP A 338 5.37 -9.04 -6.47
N LEU A 339 5.73 -9.85 -5.48
CA LEU A 339 6.96 -9.62 -4.73
C LEU A 339 8.22 -10.00 -5.50
N MET A 340 8.14 -10.93 -6.46
CA MET A 340 9.20 -11.06 -7.47
C MET A 340 9.37 -9.71 -8.19
N TYR A 341 8.29 -9.15 -8.78
CA TYR A 341 8.33 -7.88 -9.54
C TYR A 341 8.67 -6.65 -8.70
N SER A 342 8.57 -6.73 -7.37
CA SER A 342 8.96 -5.65 -6.46
C SER A 342 10.48 -5.38 -6.43
N GLY A 343 11.28 -6.37 -6.83
CA GLY A 343 12.74 -6.37 -6.68
C GLY A 343 13.20 -6.37 -5.22
N GLY A 344 12.36 -6.79 -4.26
CA GLY A 344 12.69 -6.90 -2.84
C GLY A 344 12.82 -8.34 -2.32
N LEU A 345 12.40 -9.33 -3.11
CA LEU A 345 12.42 -10.74 -2.74
C LEU A 345 13.81 -11.35 -2.96
N ASP A 346 14.44 -11.86 -1.91
CA ASP A 346 15.78 -12.48 -1.93
C ASP A 346 15.71 -14.01 -2.06
N LYS A 347 14.83 -14.65 -1.27
CA LYS A 347 14.62 -16.10 -1.34
C LYS A 347 13.14 -16.45 -1.32
N LEU A 348 12.79 -17.54 -2.00
CA LEU A 348 11.45 -18.10 -2.01
C LEU A 348 11.53 -19.60 -1.71
N GLY A 349 10.81 -20.06 -0.69
CA GLY A 349 10.63 -21.47 -0.39
C GLY A 349 9.17 -21.81 -0.18
N PHE A 350 8.88 -23.11 -0.06
CA PHE A 350 7.58 -23.62 0.35
C PHE A 350 7.75 -24.58 1.52
N VAL A 351 6.84 -24.53 2.48
CA VAL A 351 6.79 -25.45 3.62
C VAL A 351 5.40 -26.02 3.79
N TYR A 352 5.29 -27.20 4.38
CA TYR A 352 3.98 -27.72 4.80
C TYR A 352 3.42 -26.88 5.95
N GLY A 353 2.09 -26.87 6.10
CA GLY A 353 1.50 -26.34 7.32
C GLY A 353 0.01 -26.06 7.29
N VAL A 354 -0.61 -25.86 6.12
CA VAL A 354 -2.07 -25.69 6.03
C VAL A 354 -2.77 -27.05 5.94
N GLY A 355 -2.12 -27.99 5.26
CA GLY A 355 -2.68 -29.30 4.92
C GLY A 355 -3.58 -29.21 3.67
N PRO A 356 -3.50 -30.18 2.74
CA PRO A 356 -4.23 -30.09 1.48
C PRO A 356 -5.74 -30.21 1.69
N SER A 357 -6.50 -29.49 0.87
CA SER A 357 -7.95 -29.56 0.77
C SER A 357 -8.34 -29.41 -0.71
N SER A 358 -9.12 -30.36 -1.24
CA SER A 358 -9.49 -30.37 -2.65
C SER A 358 -10.79 -29.62 -2.89
N GLN A 359 -11.05 -29.23 -4.15
CA GLN A 359 -12.33 -28.62 -4.53
C GLN A 359 -13.55 -29.50 -4.22
N VAL A 360 -13.38 -30.83 -4.18
CA VAL A 360 -14.46 -31.78 -3.87
C VAL A 360 -14.75 -31.85 -2.38
N HIS A 361 -13.73 -31.63 -1.53
CA HIS A 361 -13.84 -31.65 -0.07
C HIS A 361 -13.18 -30.37 0.50
N PRO A 362 -13.78 -29.20 0.24
CA PRO A 362 -13.24 -27.93 0.70
C PRO A 362 -13.35 -27.79 2.22
N ARG A 363 -12.45 -27.02 2.82
CA ARG A 363 -12.62 -26.49 4.17
C ARG A 363 -13.44 -25.21 4.14
N THR A 364 -13.87 -24.71 5.29
CA THR A 364 -14.71 -23.51 5.39
C THR A 364 -14.08 -22.45 6.28
N THR A 365 -14.23 -21.19 5.90
CA THR A 365 -13.85 -20.03 6.75
C THR A 365 -14.87 -19.80 7.87
N LEU A 366 -14.60 -18.85 8.78
CA LEU A 366 -15.54 -18.44 9.85
C LEU A 366 -16.92 -18.04 9.32
N ASN A 367 -16.96 -17.47 8.12
CA ASN A 367 -18.20 -17.02 7.49
C ASN A 367 -18.85 -18.12 6.62
N GLY A 368 -18.39 -19.38 6.74
CA GLY A 368 -18.91 -20.52 5.99
C GLY A 368 -18.50 -20.56 4.51
N THR A 369 -17.56 -19.72 4.07
CA THR A 369 -17.11 -19.71 2.67
C THR A 369 -16.17 -20.88 2.41
N PRO A 370 -16.41 -21.73 1.40
CA PRO A 370 -15.54 -22.86 1.12
C PRO A 370 -14.22 -22.42 0.46
N TYR A 371 -13.13 -23.09 0.80
CA TYR A 371 -11.82 -22.91 0.19
C TYR A 371 -11.06 -24.23 0.00
N TYR A 372 -10.13 -24.25 -0.95
CA TYR A 372 -9.26 -25.38 -1.28
C TYR A 372 -7.80 -24.91 -1.44
N THR A 373 -6.85 -25.81 -1.18
CA THR A 373 -5.41 -25.51 -1.15
C THR A 373 -4.56 -26.77 -1.33
N ASP A 374 -3.36 -26.61 -1.89
CA ASP A 374 -2.29 -27.61 -1.92
C ASP A 374 -1.67 -27.89 -0.54
N GLY A 375 -2.02 -27.08 0.46
CA GLY A 375 -1.62 -27.26 1.86
C GLY A 375 -0.27 -26.64 2.22
N LEU A 376 0.40 -25.98 1.27
CA LEU A 376 1.70 -25.36 1.45
C LEU A 376 1.59 -23.88 1.85
N ARG A 377 2.63 -23.41 2.52
CA ARG A 377 2.87 -21.99 2.80
C ARG A 377 4.03 -21.50 1.96
N ALA A 378 3.87 -20.35 1.33
CA ALA A 378 5.00 -19.67 0.70
C ALA A 378 5.84 -18.97 1.75
N VAL A 379 7.16 -19.12 1.69
CA VAL A 379 8.11 -18.46 2.59
C VAL A 379 8.95 -17.49 1.77
N MET A 380 8.77 -16.20 2.03
CA MET A 380 9.39 -15.11 1.27
C MET A 380 10.36 -14.33 2.16
N PHE A 381 11.62 -14.29 1.75
CA PHE A 381 12.68 -13.54 2.43
C PHE A 381 12.91 -12.22 1.70
N PHE A 382 12.94 -11.12 2.45
CA PHE A 382 13.10 -9.78 1.92
C PHE A 382 14.46 -9.22 2.30
N ALA A 383 15.08 -8.55 1.34
CA ALA A 383 16.34 -7.85 1.55
C ALA A 383 16.28 -6.47 0.87
N THR A 384 17.21 -5.60 1.21
CA THR A 384 17.35 -4.31 0.55
C THR A 384 17.76 -4.51 -0.92
N ARG A 385 16.73 -4.56 -1.76
CA ARG A 385 16.71 -4.58 -3.24
C ARG A 385 17.71 -5.53 -3.95
N PRO A 386 17.39 -6.83 -4.12
CA PRO A 386 17.99 -7.64 -5.18
C PRO A 386 17.58 -7.11 -6.56
N LEU A 387 18.58 -6.72 -7.36
CA LEU A 387 18.35 -5.99 -8.62
C LEU A 387 17.93 -6.86 -9.82
N SER A 388 17.74 -8.18 -9.66
CA SER A 388 17.32 -9.07 -10.75
C SER A 388 16.54 -10.29 -10.27
N PHE A 389 15.52 -10.70 -11.03
CA PHE A 389 14.78 -11.97 -10.83
C PHE A 389 15.71 -13.19 -10.82
N THR A 390 16.81 -13.13 -11.57
CA THR A 390 17.80 -14.21 -11.64
C THR A 390 18.54 -14.43 -10.33
N ASN A 391 18.47 -13.46 -9.41
CA ASN A 391 19.17 -13.51 -8.14
C ASN A 391 18.31 -14.08 -7.02
N VAL A 392 17.00 -14.29 -7.26
CA VAL A 392 16.10 -14.86 -6.26
C VAL A 392 16.46 -16.33 -6.06
N GLN A 393 16.85 -16.70 -4.84
CA GLN A 393 17.16 -18.08 -4.50
C GLN A 393 15.88 -18.87 -4.24
N ILE A 394 15.61 -19.91 -5.05
CA ILE A 394 14.53 -20.86 -4.77
C ILE A 394 15.05 -21.93 -3.80
N LEU A 395 14.37 -22.08 -2.67
CA LEU A 395 14.67 -23.09 -1.66
C LEU A 395 13.93 -24.39 -1.97
N ASP A 396 14.68 -25.47 -2.15
CA ASP A 396 14.14 -26.82 -2.41
C ASP A 396 13.71 -27.52 -1.10
N TRP A 397 12.86 -26.84 -0.33
CA TRP A 397 12.28 -27.43 0.88
C TRP A 397 11.14 -28.39 0.51
N VAL A 398 10.31 -27.99 -0.44
CA VAL A 398 9.31 -28.84 -1.08
C VAL A 398 9.55 -28.70 -2.59
N PRO A 399 9.61 -29.80 -3.36
CA PRO A 399 9.89 -29.78 -4.80
C PRO A 399 8.66 -29.31 -5.59
N TYR A 400 8.17 -28.11 -5.26
CA TYR A 400 6.91 -27.54 -5.75
C TYR A 400 6.90 -27.42 -7.28
N LEU A 401 8.01 -26.96 -7.87
CA LEU A 401 8.14 -26.81 -9.31
C LEU A 401 8.13 -28.17 -10.03
N GLU A 402 8.86 -29.15 -9.52
CA GLU A 402 8.93 -30.49 -10.12
C GLU A 402 7.58 -31.23 -10.07
N GLN A 403 6.84 -31.06 -8.97
CA GLN A 403 5.50 -31.63 -8.82
C GLN A 403 4.53 -31.06 -9.86
N ARG A 404 4.59 -29.74 -10.11
CA ARG A 404 3.74 -29.07 -11.13
C ARG A 404 4.11 -29.48 -12.54
N GLU A 405 5.40 -29.59 -12.87
CA GLU A 405 5.85 -30.10 -14.18
C GLU A 405 5.36 -31.54 -14.43
N SER A 406 5.47 -32.40 -13.42
CA SER A 406 5.02 -33.78 -13.51
C SER A 406 3.50 -33.89 -13.70
N ALA A 407 2.72 -33.04 -13.03
CA ALA A 407 1.27 -32.96 -13.20
C ALA A 407 0.90 -32.48 -14.62
N ALA A 408 1.52 -31.41 -15.11
CA ALA A 408 1.27 -30.88 -16.45
C ALA A 408 1.62 -31.89 -17.56
N ARG A 409 2.72 -32.66 -17.41
CA ARG A 409 3.07 -33.73 -18.35
C ARG A 409 2.03 -34.86 -18.37
N LYS A 410 1.44 -35.21 -17.22
CA LYS A 410 0.36 -36.21 -17.14
C LYS A 410 -0.94 -35.72 -17.76
N GLU A 411 -1.31 -34.46 -17.57
CA GLU A 411 -2.50 -33.86 -18.21
C GLU A 411 -2.36 -33.81 -19.74
N ASN A 412 -1.22 -33.36 -20.25
CA ASN A 412 -0.96 -33.34 -21.69
C ASN A 412 -0.90 -34.73 -22.33
N GLY A 413 -0.44 -35.75 -21.58
CA GLY A 413 -0.44 -37.15 -22.03
C GLY A 413 -1.83 -37.79 -22.12
N ASN A 414 -2.80 -37.28 -21.34
CA ASN A 414 -4.19 -37.76 -21.36
C ASN A 414 -5.08 -37.02 -22.37
N ALA A 415 -4.76 -35.77 -22.72
CA ALA A 415 -5.46 -35.02 -23.77
C ALA A 415 -5.14 -35.49 -25.21
N GLY A 416 -4.12 -36.33 -25.37
CA GLY A 416 -3.68 -36.89 -26.66
C GLY A 416 -4.10 -38.34 -26.93
N LYS A 417 -5.09 -38.87 -26.20
CA LYS A 417 -5.64 -40.23 -26.42
C LYS A 417 -7.12 -40.22 -26.77
#